data_AF-A0A1J4MSE5-F1
#
_entry.id   AF-A0A1J4MSE5-F1
#
_cell.length_a   1.000
_cell.length_b   1.000
_cell.length_c   1.000
_cell.angle_alpha   90.00
_cell.angle_beta   90.00
_cell.angle_gamma   90.00
#
_symmetry.space_group_name_H-M   'P 1'
#
loop_
_entity.id
_entity.type
_entity.pdbx_description
1 polymer ?
#
loop_
_entity_poly.entity_id
_entity_poly.type
_entity_poly.pdbx_seq_one_letter_code
_entity_poly.pdbx_strand_id
1 'polypeptide(L)'
;MSFKTLYKHTNDKSKDLFLGNIGKSCGKLSENLIISELIKYGDVENFEYGEGSHSFVSFKNIEDAIKLYEKYSSSNSKLFLGRRIKVSFSLICKSKIIDSKQWSICSSINTLHNFGLNIYNNILDDGEGEELLDWIDKYGIWEEGLSRRVQHYGFGFDYKNKIISPEWVRDIPIKIEIIINRLLLHNIVTSRPDQITINEYIAGQGIGPHIDSHHTIGNYVAVVSLGSGVGMDFYELQLSDSKSFKKQKKHSIYIPKNSVYTMSSNIRYCWQHGIKKRYTDNIDGNIIKRHRRVSLTLRKYIKGDLEKCSCNYHDFCDSRFPLLRQLPDRLI
;
A
#
# COMPACT_ATOMS: atom_id res chain seq x y z
N MET A 1 19.46 -10.48 9.04
CA MET A 1 18.31 -9.69 8.53
C MET A 1 17.21 -9.79 9.55
N SER A 2 16.71 -8.68 10.06
CA SER A 2 15.56 -8.66 10.95
C SER A 2 14.28 -8.84 10.13
N PHE A 3 13.30 -9.58 10.66
CA PHE A 3 12.01 -9.84 10.03
C PHE A 3 10.91 -9.41 10.98
N LYS A 4 9.78 -8.92 10.42
CA LYS A 4 8.54 -8.67 11.15
C LYS A 4 7.56 -9.79 10.82
N THR A 5 7.06 -10.47 11.85
CA THR A 5 6.07 -11.54 11.72
C THR A 5 4.68 -10.94 11.50
N LEU A 6 3.97 -11.40 10.47
CA LEU A 6 2.57 -11.09 10.19
C LEU A 6 1.71 -12.28 10.53
N TYR A 7 0.45 -12.02 10.85
CA TYR A 7 -0.58 -13.03 10.97
C TYR A 7 -1.80 -12.58 10.19
N LYS A 8 -2.18 -13.35 9.16
CA LYS A 8 -3.36 -13.06 8.34
C LYS A 8 -4.47 -14.04 8.66
N HIS A 9 -5.67 -13.56 9.02
CA HIS A 9 -6.84 -14.44 9.13
C HIS A 9 -7.13 -15.16 7.81
N THR A 10 -7.44 -16.44 7.92
CA THR A 10 -7.84 -17.27 6.78
C THR A 10 -9.07 -18.11 7.14
N ASN A 11 -9.87 -18.45 6.13
CA ASN A 11 -10.95 -19.42 6.26
C ASN A 11 -10.45 -20.85 6.07
N ASP A 12 -9.29 -21.02 5.44
CA ASP A 12 -8.65 -22.31 5.27
C ASP A 12 -8.06 -22.79 6.60
N LYS A 13 -8.08 -24.11 6.82
CA LYS A 13 -7.44 -24.71 7.99
C LYS A 13 -5.94 -24.40 7.95
N SER A 14 -5.38 -24.03 9.09
CA SER A 14 -3.97 -23.66 9.24
C SER A 14 -3.41 -24.17 10.55
N LYS A 15 -2.10 -24.39 10.60
CA LYS A 15 -1.37 -24.70 11.85
C LYS A 15 -1.19 -23.47 12.75
N ASP A 16 -1.40 -22.27 12.21
CA ASP A 16 -1.33 -21.00 12.94
C ASP A 16 -2.73 -20.51 13.33
N LEU A 17 -2.85 -20.02 14.56
CA LEU A 17 -4.10 -19.49 15.11
C LEU A 17 -3.91 -18.10 15.71
N PHE A 18 -4.91 -17.25 15.50
CA PHE A 18 -5.14 -16.04 16.27
C PHE A 18 -5.92 -16.37 17.54
N LEU A 19 -5.46 -15.85 18.69
CA LEU A 19 -6.11 -15.98 19.99
C LEU A 19 -6.51 -14.60 20.53
N GLY A 20 -7.76 -14.21 20.31
CA GLY A 20 -8.34 -12.98 20.84
C GLY A 20 -8.64 -13.07 22.33
N ASN A 21 -8.52 -11.94 23.03
CA ASN A 21 -8.62 -11.79 24.48
C ASN A 21 -7.52 -12.48 25.30
N ILE A 22 -6.51 -13.03 24.62
CA ILE A 22 -5.29 -13.59 25.19
C ILE A 22 -4.16 -12.67 24.78
N GLY A 23 -4.03 -11.52 25.42
CA GLY A 23 -2.93 -10.59 25.20
C GLY A 23 -2.63 -9.85 26.49
N LYS A 24 -1.45 -9.23 26.59
CA LYS A 24 -0.98 -8.59 27.83
C LYS A 24 -1.91 -7.46 28.28
N SER A 25 -2.62 -6.80 27.35
CA SER A 25 -3.59 -5.75 27.68
C SER A 25 -4.92 -6.25 28.25
N CYS A 26 -5.24 -7.55 28.12
CA CYS A 26 -6.48 -8.15 28.63
C CYS A 26 -6.39 -8.60 30.10
N GLY A 27 -5.34 -8.21 30.81
CA GLY A 27 -5.07 -8.57 32.21
C GLY A 27 -4.07 -9.73 32.34
N LYS A 28 -3.30 -9.74 33.43
CA LYS A 28 -2.11 -10.60 33.65
C LYS A 28 -2.41 -12.10 33.76
N LEU A 29 -2.49 -12.80 32.63
CA LEU A 29 -2.15 -14.23 32.57
C LEU A 29 -0.63 -14.34 32.31
N SER A 30 0.06 -15.29 32.95
CA SER A 30 1.47 -15.52 32.65
C SER A 30 1.61 -16.30 31.35
N GLU A 31 2.68 -16.02 30.61
CA GLU A 31 3.00 -16.71 29.35
C GLU A 31 3.10 -18.23 29.55
N ASN A 32 3.79 -18.65 30.62
CA ASN A 32 3.93 -20.07 30.98
C ASN A 32 2.58 -20.76 31.23
N LEU A 33 1.61 -20.06 31.81
CA LEU A 33 0.27 -20.63 32.05
C LEU A 33 -0.52 -20.77 30.75
N ILE A 34 -0.37 -19.82 29.83
CA ILE A 34 -0.99 -19.92 28.50
C ILE A 34 -0.38 -21.09 27.74
N ILE A 35 0.95 -21.18 27.69
CA ILE A 35 1.66 -22.26 27.01
C ILE A 35 1.29 -23.64 27.61
N SER A 36 1.21 -23.77 28.93
CA SER A 36 0.84 -25.05 29.56
C SER A 36 -0.59 -25.48 29.24
N GLU A 37 -1.51 -24.53 29.01
CA GLU A 37 -2.85 -24.83 28.51
C GLU A 37 -2.84 -25.20 27.02
N LEU A 38 -2.04 -24.51 26.20
CA LEU A 38 -1.94 -24.76 24.76
C LEU A 38 -1.35 -26.15 24.45
N ILE A 39 -0.35 -26.60 25.21
CA ILE A 39 0.31 -27.90 25.00
C ILE A 39 -0.66 -29.08 25.21
N LYS A 40 -1.78 -28.89 25.92
CA LYS A 40 -2.82 -29.93 26.06
C LYS A 40 -3.49 -30.32 24.73
N TYR A 41 -3.37 -29.47 23.70
CA TYR A 41 -3.95 -29.69 22.38
C TYR A 41 -2.96 -30.31 21.39
N GLY A 42 -1.65 -30.15 21.65
CA GLY A 42 -0.58 -30.70 20.84
C GLY A 42 0.73 -29.93 20.98
N ASP A 43 1.70 -30.27 20.13
CA ASP A 43 3.04 -29.68 20.15
C ASP A 43 3.02 -28.23 19.64
N VAL A 44 3.29 -27.27 20.54
CA VAL A 44 3.43 -25.85 20.19
C VAL A 44 4.81 -25.62 19.58
N GLU A 45 4.84 -25.18 18.31
CA GLU A 45 6.05 -24.77 17.59
C GLU A 45 6.49 -23.37 17.99
N ASN A 46 5.54 -22.45 18.12
CA ASN A 46 5.80 -21.06 18.51
C ASN A 46 4.60 -20.47 19.24
N PHE A 47 4.85 -19.61 20.23
CA PHE A 47 3.84 -18.77 20.86
C PHE A 47 4.33 -17.32 20.88
N GLU A 48 3.57 -16.41 20.30
CA GLU A 48 3.86 -14.97 20.33
C GLU A 48 2.89 -14.28 21.29
N TYR A 49 3.38 -13.95 22.48
CA TYR A 49 2.58 -13.27 23.49
C TYR A 49 2.41 -11.78 23.14
N GLY A 50 1.26 -11.41 22.58
CA GLY A 50 1.04 -10.06 22.10
C GLY A 50 0.90 -9.02 23.21
N GLU A 51 1.50 -7.85 23.00
CA GLU A 51 1.36 -6.66 23.87
C GLU A 51 -0.07 -6.10 23.89
N GLY A 52 -0.83 -6.34 22.81
CA GLY A 52 -2.22 -5.92 22.67
C GLY A 52 -3.22 -6.88 23.32
N SER A 53 -4.42 -6.96 22.73
CA SER A 53 -5.54 -7.78 23.22
C SER A 53 -5.57 -9.21 22.68
N HIS A 54 -4.53 -9.62 21.96
CA HIS A 54 -4.48 -10.91 21.28
C HIS A 54 -3.05 -11.45 21.24
N SER A 55 -2.93 -12.75 20.98
CA SER A 55 -1.68 -13.48 20.80
C SER A 55 -1.82 -14.45 19.64
N PHE A 56 -0.71 -15.09 19.29
CA PHE A 56 -0.67 -16.08 18.24
C PHE A 56 0.01 -17.35 18.69
N VAL A 57 -0.48 -18.48 18.19
CA VAL A 57 0.13 -19.79 18.42
C VAL A 57 0.29 -20.50 17.08
N SER A 58 1.43 -21.15 16.90
CA SER A 58 1.69 -22.11 15.82
C SER A 58 1.89 -23.48 16.43
N PHE A 59 1.13 -24.45 15.95
CA PHE A 59 1.35 -25.86 16.27
C PHE A 59 2.27 -26.50 15.24
N LYS A 60 2.98 -27.57 15.61
CA LYS A 60 3.78 -28.35 14.65
C LYS A 60 2.91 -28.99 13.56
N ASN A 61 1.71 -29.44 13.95
CA ASN A 61 0.75 -30.13 13.07
C ASN A 61 -0.56 -29.33 12.94
N ILE A 62 -1.17 -29.39 11.76
CA ILE A 62 -2.43 -28.69 11.49
C ILE A 62 -3.59 -29.28 12.30
N GLU A 63 -3.55 -30.58 12.58
CA GLU A 63 -4.56 -31.30 13.36
C GLU A 63 -4.67 -30.76 14.80
N ASP A 64 -3.56 -30.36 15.41
CA ASP A 64 -3.53 -29.84 16.77
C ASP A 64 -4.16 -28.44 16.86
N ALA A 65 -3.90 -27.60 15.85
CA ALA A 65 -4.56 -26.30 15.71
C ALA A 65 -6.08 -26.45 15.50
N ILE A 66 -6.51 -27.44 14.71
CA ILE A 66 -7.94 -27.73 14.50
C ILE A 66 -8.62 -28.10 15.82
N LYS A 67 -8.01 -28.94 16.66
CA LYS A 67 -8.57 -29.32 17.98
C LYS A 67 -8.84 -28.09 18.85
N LEU A 68 -7.89 -27.16 18.92
CA LEU A 68 -8.04 -25.93 19.71
C LEU A 68 -9.11 -25.02 19.08
N TYR A 69 -9.11 -24.87 17.76
CA TYR A 69 -10.10 -24.07 17.04
C TYR A 69 -11.53 -24.58 17.29
N GLU A 70 -11.79 -25.88 17.09
CA GLU A 70 -13.12 -26.48 17.29
C GLU A 70 -13.61 -26.34 18.73
N LYS A 71 -12.68 -26.37 19.71
CA LYS A 71 -13.02 -26.22 21.12
C LYS A 71 -13.54 -24.82 21.48
N TYR A 72 -13.00 -23.78 20.84
CA TYR A 72 -13.17 -22.39 21.26
C TYR A 72 -13.79 -21.45 20.21
N SER A 73 -14.06 -21.92 18.98
CA SER A 73 -14.69 -21.11 17.94
C SER A 73 -16.21 -20.97 18.08
N SER A 74 -16.85 -21.88 18.83
CA SER A 74 -18.30 -21.87 19.08
C SER A 74 -18.73 -20.86 20.15
N SER A 75 -19.95 -20.32 20.02
CA SER A 75 -20.58 -19.39 20.97
C SER A 75 -20.85 -20.02 22.35
N ASN A 76 -20.92 -21.35 22.44
CA ASN A 76 -21.04 -22.12 23.69
C ASN A 76 -19.70 -22.70 24.17
N SER A 77 -18.57 -22.13 23.74
CA SER A 77 -17.25 -22.64 24.09
C SER A 77 -16.96 -22.59 25.60
N LYS A 78 -16.14 -23.55 26.05
CA LYS A 78 -15.58 -23.54 27.40
C LYS A 78 -14.68 -22.30 27.59
N LEU A 79 -14.45 -21.92 28.84
CA LEU A 79 -13.52 -20.85 29.16
C LEU A 79 -12.07 -21.34 29.01
N PHE A 80 -11.23 -20.58 28.31
CA PHE A 80 -9.78 -20.78 28.26
C PHE A 80 -9.16 -20.01 29.42
N LEU A 81 -8.60 -20.70 30.41
CA LEU A 81 -8.05 -20.10 31.64
C LEU A 81 -9.03 -19.10 32.31
N GLY A 82 -10.32 -19.47 32.36
CA GLY A 82 -11.36 -18.63 32.94
C GLY A 82 -11.86 -17.49 32.04
N ARG A 83 -11.42 -17.41 30.78
CA ARG A 83 -11.82 -16.35 29.82
C ARG A 83 -12.52 -16.89 28.58
N ARG A 84 -13.44 -16.09 28.03
CA ARG A 84 -13.93 -16.30 26.67
C ARG A 84 -12.91 -15.74 25.69
N ILE A 85 -12.49 -16.58 24.75
CA ILE A 85 -11.52 -16.23 23.73
C ILE A 85 -12.15 -16.31 22.35
N LYS A 86 -11.62 -15.55 21.40
CA LYS A 86 -11.96 -15.68 19.98
C LYS A 86 -10.82 -16.40 19.28
N VAL A 87 -11.11 -17.54 18.67
CA VAL A 87 -10.11 -18.31 17.91
C VAL A 87 -10.45 -18.30 16.43
N SER A 88 -9.43 -18.11 15.59
CA SER A 88 -9.56 -18.20 14.14
C SER A 88 -8.23 -18.61 13.51
N PHE A 89 -8.29 -19.34 12.40
CA PHE A 89 -7.10 -19.66 11.62
C PHE A 89 -6.40 -18.41 11.12
N SER A 90 -5.08 -18.44 11.15
CA SER A 90 -4.21 -17.42 10.61
C SER A 90 -3.10 -18.03 9.75
N LEU A 91 -2.37 -17.20 9.03
CA LEU A 91 -1.15 -17.57 8.31
C LEU A 91 -0.02 -16.67 8.77
N ILE A 92 1.09 -17.26 9.20
CA ILE A 92 2.31 -16.51 9.48
C ILE A 92 2.98 -16.07 8.18
N CYS A 93 3.14 -14.77 7.97
CA CYS A 93 4.02 -14.25 6.91
C CYS A 93 5.22 -13.53 7.52
N LYS A 94 6.44 -14.03 7.31
CA LYS A 94 7.64 -13.27 7.69
C LYS A 94 7.93 -12.23 6.61
N SER A 95 7.92 -10.96 6.98
CA SER A 95 8.29 -9.85 6.09
C SER A 95 9.65 -9.31 6.50
N LYS A 96 10.57 -9.08 5.55
CA LYS A 96 11.86 -8.44 5.86
C LYS A 96 11.60 -7.06 6.48
N ILE A 97 12.39 -6.66 7.48
CA ILE A 97 12.36 -5.27 7.94
C ILE A 97 12.79 -4.39 6.78
N ILE A 98 11.92 -3.45 6.42
CA ILE A 98 12.16 -2.49 5.36
C ILE A 98 13.11 -1.45 5.91
N ASP A 99 14.28 -1.34 5.30
CA ASP A 99 15.23 -0.29 5.64
C ASP A 99 14.64 1.04 5.14
N SER A 100 14.26 1.93 6.06
CA SER A 100 13.78 3.28 5.71
C SER A 100 14.90 4.20 5.23
N LYS A 101 16.08 3.64 4.87
CA LYS A 101 17.20 4.40 4.34
C LYS A 101 16.75 5.17 3.11
N GLN A 102 16.69 6.48 3.27
CA GLN A 102 16.59 7.43 2.17
C GLN A 102 17.74 7.14 1.20
N TRP A 103 17.37 6.86 -0.04
CA TRP A 103 18.32 6.72 -1.12
C TRP A 103 19.00 8.06 -1.37
N SER A 104 20.28 8.17 -1.06
CA SER A 104 21.07 9.40 -1.14
C SER A 104 21.53 9.76 -2.55
N ILE A 105 20.76 9.42 -3.60
CA ILE A 105 21.16 9.70 -4.99
C ILE A 105 20.67 11.04 -5.51
N CYS A 106 19.77 11.73 -4.80
CA CYS A 106 19.30 13.02 -5.27
C CYS A 106 19.23 14.08 -4.18
N SER A 107 19.83 15.24 -4.48
CA SER A 107 19.77 16.46 -3.66
C SER A 107 18.34 16.88 -3.29
N SER A 108 17.36 16.56 -4.14
CA SER A 108 15.95 16.94 -3.95
C SER A 108 15.18 16.05 -2.98
N ILE A 109 15.67 14.85 -2.64
CA ILE A 109 14.89 13.87 -1.88
C ILE A 109 14.57 14.37 -0.46
N ASN A 110 15.53 15.02 0.19
CA ASN A 110 15.34 15.58 1.54
C ASN A 110 14.31 16.71 1.54
N THR A 111 14.34 17.57 0.51
CA THR A 111 13.33 18.62 0.35
C THR A 111 11.93 18.01 0.20
N LEU A 112 11.76 17.05 -0.70
CA LEU A 112 10.46 16.41 -0.93
C LEU A 112 9.98 15.62 0.29
N HIS A 113 10.89 15.02 1.04
CA HIS A 113 10.58 14.32 2.29
C HIS A 113 9.95 15.24 3.34
N ASN A 114 10.50 16.44 3.52
CA ASN A 114 9.93 17.43 4.44
C ASN A 114 8.50 17.86 4.04
N PHE A 115 8.11 17.65 2.78
CA PHE A 115 6.77 17.94 2.27
C PHE A 115 5.84 16.72 2.21
N GLY A 116 6.29 15.53 2.63
CA GLY A 116 5.47 14.32 2.70
C GLY A 116 5.72 13.28 1.62
N LEU A 117 6.91 13.27 0.99
CA LEU A 117 7.34 12.16 0.13
C LEU A 117 8.24 11.19 0.91
N ASN A 118 7.85 9.92 1.01
CA ASN A 118 8.73 8.88 1.55
C ASN A 118 9.05 7.84 0.49
N ILE A 119 10.26 7.30 0.49
CA ILE A 119 10.66 6.21 -0.40
C ILE A 119 11.27 5.10 0.44
N TYR A 120 10.78 3.89 0.22
CA TYR A 120 11.21 2.68 0.89
C TYR A 120 11.76 1.73 -0.17
N ASN A 121 13.06 1.47 -0.10
CA ASN A 121 13.74 0.57 -1.01
C ASN A 121 13.55 -0.88 -0.58
N ASN A 122 13.67 -1.79 -1.55
CA ASN A 122 13.61 -3.23 -1.29
C ASN A 122 12.35 -3.62 -0.51
N ILE A 123 11.21 -2.98 -0.84
CA ILE A 123 9.90 -3.40 -0.32
C ILE A 123 9.59 -4.82 -0.76
N LEU A 124 10.14 -5.20 -1.92
CA LEU A 124 10.22 -6.53 -2.49
C LEU A 124 11.70 -6.81 -2.73
N ASP A 125 12.14 -8.05 -2.55
CA ASP A 125 13.40 -8.46 -3.18
C ASP A 125 13.21 -8.74 -4.67
N ASP A 126 14.31 -8.97 -5.39
CA ASP A 126 14.26 -9.18 -6.84
C ASP A 126 13.36 -10.37 -7.23
N GLY A 127 13.40 -11.47 -6.48
CA GLY A 127 12.57 -12.64 -6.75
C GLY A 127 11.08 -12.37 -6.50
N GLU A 128 10.73 -11.72 -5.39
CA GLU A 128 9.33 -11.32 -5.12
C GLU A 128 8.81 -10.34 -6.18
N GLY A 129 9.67 -9.42 -6.64
CA GLY A 129 9.33 -8.45 -7.68
C GLY A 129 9.07 -9.11 -9.04
N GLU A 130 9.90 -10.08 -9.43
CA GLU A 130 9.74 -10.87 -10.65
C GLU A 130 8.48 -11.74 -10.60
N GLU A 131 8.25 -12.46 -9.50
CA GLU A 131 7.06 -13.31 -9.35
C GLU A 131 5.76 -12.49 -9.43
N LEU A 132 5.73 -11.30 -8.82
CA LEU A 132 4.59 -10.41 -8.90
C LEU A 132 4.39 -9.87 -10.32
N LEU A 133 5.47 -9.52 -11.03
CA LEU A 133 5.42 -9.04 -12.40
C LEU A 133 4.89 -10.12 -13.35
N ASP A 134 5.41 -11.35 -13.24
CA ASP A 134 4.95 -12.50 -14.03
C ASP A 134 3.47 -12.80 -13.78
N TRP A 135 3.03 -12.71 -12.52
CA TRP A 135 1.62 -12.89 -12.19
C TRP A 135 0.74 -11.80 -12.82
N ILE A 136 1.16 -10.54 -12.77
CA ILE A 136 0.45 -9.40 -13.40
C ILE A 136 0.30 -9.62 -14.91
N ASP A 137 1.36 -10.09 -15.55
CA ASP A 137 1.40 -10.28 -17.00
C ASP A 137 0.56 -11.48 -17.44
N LYS A 138 0.61 -12.58 -16.68
CA LYS A 138 -0.07 -13.82 -17.02
C LYS A 138 -1.57 -13.80 -16.73
N TYR A 139 -1.99 -13.18 -15.62
CA TYR A 139 -3.37 -13.27 -15.13
C TYR A 139 -4.13 -11.94 -15.13
N GLY A 140 -3.43 -10.82 -15.33
CA GLY A 140 -4.07 -9.51 -15.36
C GLY A 140 -4.85 -9.27 -16.64
N ILE A 141 -6.03 -8.65 -16.51
CA ILE A 141 -6.81 -8.18 -17.66
C ILE A 141 -6.39 -6.75 -17.94
N TRP A 142 -5.70 -6.55 -19.06
CA TRP A 142 -5.20 -5.27 -19.52
C TRP A 142 -6.25 -4.46 -20.27
N GLU A 143 -6.33 -3.18 -19.95
CA GLU A 143 -7.13 -2.17 -20.64
C GLU A 143 -6.19 -1.24 -21.42
N GLU A 144 -6.51 -0.98 -22.69
CA GLU A 144 -5.63 -0.26 -23.63
C GLU A 144 -6.20 1.10 -24.09
N GLY A 145 -7.24 1.60 -23.41
CA GLY A 145 -7.91 2.86 -23.76
C GLY A 145 -7.09 4.14 -23.51
N LEU A 146 -5.82 4.03 -23.11
CA LEU A 146 -4.91 5.14 -22.83
C LEU A 146 -3.60 4.92 -23.59
N SER A 147 -2.77 5.97 -23.70
CA SER A 147 -1.41 5.85 -24.28
C SER A 147 -0.47 4.87 -23.57
N ARG A 148 -0.90 4.32 -22.43
CA ARG A 148 -0.26 3.27 -21.64
C ARG A 148 -1.35 2.28 -21.25
N ARG A 149 -1.02 1.00 -21.07
CA ARG A 149 -2.02 0.01 -20.64
C ARG A 149 -2.15 -0.02 -19.11
N VAL A 150 -3.36 -0.33 -18.65
CA VAL A 150 -3.71 -0.30 -17.22
C VAL A 150 -4.49 -1.54 -16.79
N GLN A 151 -4.50 -1.81 -15.49
CA GLN A 151 -5.42 -2.76 -14.86
C GLN A 151 -6.03 -2.11 -13.61
N HIS A 152 -7.29 -2.40 -13.31
CA HIS A 152 -7.97 -1.91 -12.11
C HIS A 152 -8.42 -3.04 -11.19
N TYR A 153 -8.29 -2.81 -9.89
CA TYR A 153 -8.78 -3.67 -8.83
C TYR A 153 -9.36 -2.83 -7.69
N GLY A 154 -10.34 -3.38 -6.99
CA GLY A 154 -11.19 -2.68 -6.04
C GLY A 154 -12.15 -1.72 -6.75
N PHE A 155 -12.19 -0.48 -6.28
CA PHE A 155 -12.94 0.59 -6.94
C PHE A 155 -12.38 0.95 -8.33
N GLY A 156 -13.25 1.37 -9.25
CA GLY A 156 -12.87 1.83 -10.58
C GLY A 156 -12.19 3.20 -10.57
N PHE A 157 -11.61 3.60 -11.69
CA PHE A 157 -11.05 4.95 -11.87
C PHE A 157 -11.72 5.65 -13.05
N ASP A 158 -12.33 6.81 -12.80
CA ASP A 158 -12.93 7.65 -13.83
C ASP A 158 -11.86 8.59 -14.40
N TYR A 159 -11.34 8.25 -15.57
CA TYR A 159 -10.32 9.04 -16.27
C TYR A 159 -10.81 10.37 -16.81
N LYS A 160 -12.13 10.50 -17.09
CA LYS A 160 -12.72 11.74 -17.59
C LYS A 160 -12.71 12.80 -16.51
N ASN A 161 -13.06 12.41 -15.28
CA ASN A 161 -13.11 13.31 -14.12
C ASN A 161 -11.86 13.25 -13.24
N LYS A 162 -10.96 12.29 -13.47
CA LYS A 162 -9.74 11.99 -12.69
C LYS A 162 -10.02 11.68 -11.22
N ILE A 163 -11.07 10.92 -10.95
CA ILE A 163 -11.52 10.56 -9.61
C ILE A 163 -11.63 9.03 -9.47
N ILE A 164 -11.68 8.53 -8.24
CA ILE A 164 -12.10 7.15 -8.00
C ILE A 164 -13.61 7.04 -8.19
N SER A 165 -14.04 6.07 -9.00
CA SER A 165 -15.45 5.72 -9.18
C SER A 165 -15.97 5.02 -7.93
N PRO A 166 -17.21 5.28 -7.46
CA PRO A 166 -17.82 4.54 -6.37
C PRO A 166 -18.15 3.08 -6.74
N GLU A 167 -17.96 2.68 -8.00
CA GLU A 167 -18.23 1.33 -8.49
C GLU A 167 -17.06 0.39 -8.18
N TRP A 168 -17.36 -0.76 -7.58
CA TRP A 168 -16.40 -1.85 -7.39
C TRP A 168 -16.29 -2.66 -8.68
N VAL A 169 -15.13 -2.62 -9.33
CA VAL A 169 -14.96 -3.19 -10.68
C VAL A 169 -14.38 -4.60 -10.68
N ARG A 170 -13.50 -4.93 -9.72
CA ARG A 170 -12.84 -6.24 -9.66
C ARG A 170 -12.29 -6.49 -8.26
N ASP A 171 -12.37 -7.71 -7.76
CA ASP A 171 -11.78 -8.03 -6.45
C ASP A 171 -10.27 -7.90 -6.43
N ILE A 172 -9.72 -7.52 -5.27
CA ILE A 172 -8.27 -7.36 -5.07
C ILE A 172 -7.63 -8.75 -4.93
N PRO A 173 -6.73 -9.17 -5.85
CA PRO A 173 -6.12 -10.48 -5.84
C PRO A 173 -5.20 -10.68 -4.64
N ILE A 174 -5.07 -11.94 -4.18
CA ILE A 174 -4.21 -12.31 -3.04
C ILE A 174 -2.77 -11.78 -3.18
N LYS A 175 -2.22 -11.77 -4.40
CA LYS A 175 -0.88 -11.26 -4.68
C LYS A 175 -0.73 -9.77 -4.35
N ILE A 176 -1.75 -8.95 -4.66
CA ILE A 176 -1.79 -7.53 -4.31
C ILE A 176 -2.10 -7.34 -2.82
N GLU A 177 -2.95 -8.20 -2.25
CA GLU A 177 -3.26 -8.17 -0.82
C GLU A 177 -2.04 -8.38 0.07
N ILE A 178 -1.10 -9.23 -0.33
CA ILE A 178 0.18 -9.42 0.36
C ILE A 178 0.96 -8.10 0.45
N ILE A 179 0.98 -7.33 -0.65
CA ILE A 179 1.62 -6.01 -0.71
C ILE A 179 0.91 -5.02 0.20
N ILE A 180 -0.42 -4.92 0.12
CA ILE A 180 -1.22 -4.02 0.97
C ILE A 180 -0.95 -4.30 2.46
N ASN A 181 -0.98 -5.56 2.86
CA ASN A 181 -0.72 -5.96 4.24
C ASN A 181 0.71 -5.62 4.67
N ARG A 182 1.70 -5.77 3.78
CA ARG A 182 3.09 -5.35 4.04
C ARG A 182 3.18 -3.85 4.28
N LEU A 183 2.52 -3.02 3.47
CA LEU A 183 2.52 -1.56 3.64
C LEU A 183 1.85 -1.14 4.97
N LEU A 184 0.71 -1.74 5.32
CA LEU A 184 0.03 -1.47 6.58
C LEU A 184 0.88 -1.87 7.79
N LEU A 185 1.49 -3.05 7.72
CA LEU A 185 2.34 -3.57 8.81
C LEU A 185 3.47 -2.64 9.16
N HIS A 186 4.12 -2.09 8.14
CA HIS A 186 5.27 -1.21 8.30
C HIS A 186 4.86 0.26 8.47
N ASN A 187 3.56 0.54 8.68
CA ASN A 187 2.99 1.88 8.81
C ASN A 187 3.35 2.81 7.65
N ILE A 188 3.60 2.24 6.46
CA ILE A 188 3.86 3.00 5.23
C ILE A 188 2.56 3.65 4.77
N VAL A 189 1.43 2.96 4.98
CA VAL A 189 0.09 3.53 4.89
C VAL A 189 -0.66 3.24 6.19
N THR A 190 -1.55 4.15 6.59
CA THR A 190 -2.33 4.02 7.83
C THR A 190 -3.76 3.52 7.60
N SER A 191 -4.21 3.47 6.34
CA SER A 191 -5.53 2.99 5.96
C SER A 191 -5.40 1.98 4.84
N ARG A 192 -6.28 0.97 4.85
CA ARG A 192 -6.25 -0.14 3.88
C ARG A 192 -6.66 0.37 2.50
N PRO A 193 -5.76 0.35 1.49
CA PRO A 193 -6.14 0.68 0.13
C PRO A 193 -7.18 -0.29 -0.42
N ASP A 194 -8.16 0.25 -1.12
CA ASP A 194 -9.28 -0.45 -1.74
C ASP A 194 -9.54 0.02 -3.19
N GLN A 195 -8.63 0.83 -3.72
CA GLN A 195 -8.53 1.17 -5.13
C GLN A 195 -7.08 0.95 -5.58
N ILE A 196 -6.88 0.13 -6.61
CA ILE A 196 -5.57 -0.16 -7.19
C ILE A 196 -5.60 0.08 -8.70
N THR A 197 -4.66 0.88 -9.19
CA THR A 197 -4.39 1.02 -10.62
C THR A 197 -2.99 0.48 -10.91
N ILE A 198 -2.91 -0.59 -11.69
CA ILE A 198 -1.65 -1.05 -12.28
C ILE A 198 -1.43 -0.29 -13.58
N ASN A 199 -0.25 0.29 -13.77
CA ASN A 199 0.13 1.00 -14.99
C ASN A 199 1.39 0.38 -15.55
N GLU A 200 1.40 0.04 -16.83
CA GLU A 200 2.62 -0.35 -17.55
C GLU A 200 3.14 0.84 -18.38
N TYR A 201 4.44 1.10 -18.26
CA TYR A 201 5.15 2.09 -19.06
C TYR A 201 6.30 1.40 -19.79
N ILE A 202 6.31 1.50 -21.13
CA ILE A 202 7.49 1.23 -21.94
C ILE A 202 8.34 2.49 -22.10
N ALA A 203 9.61 2.34 -22.48
CA ALA A 203 10.50 3.47 -22.70
C ALA A 203 9.89 4.45 -23.72
N GLY A 204 9.94 5.75 -23.41
CA GLY A 204 9.27 6.80 -24.19
C GLY A 204 7.90 7.21 -23.66
N GLN A 205 7.17 6.33 -22.95
CA GLN A 205 5.89 6.68 -22.34
C GLN A 205 6.04 7.49 -21.04
N GLY A 206 4.93 8.02 -20.56
CA GLY A 206 4.86 8.83 -19.36
C GLY A 206 3.44 9.22 -18.99
N ILE A 207 3.31 10.03 -17.94
CA ILE A 207 2.05 10.61 -17.48
C ILE A 207 2.26 12.09 -17.19
N GLY A 208 1.35 12.93 -17.67
CA GLY A 208 1.43 14.38 -17.50
C GLY A 208 1.39 14.77 -16.01
N PRO A 209 2.02 15.90 -15.62
CA PRO A 209 1.96 16.40 -14.25
C PRO A 209 0.53 16.62 -13.78
N HIS A 210 0.15 16.04 -12.64
CA HIS A 210 -1.20 16.14 -12.06
C HIS A 210 -1.17 16.04 -10.54
N ILE A 211 -2.29 16.43 -9.90
CA ILE A 211 -2.60 16.17 -8.49
C ILE A 211 -3.70 15.12 -8.47
N ASP A 212 -3.58 14.13 -7.59
CA ASP A 212 -4.62 13.11 -7.38
C ASP A 212 -5.85 13.74 -6.70
N SER A 213 -7.07 13.36 -7.10
CA SER A 213 -8.33 13.93 -6.58
C SER A 213 -8.39 14.04 -5.06
N HIS A 214 -8.71 15.20 -4.50
CA HIS A 214 -8.72 15.43 -3.05
C HIS A 214 -9.92 14.79 -2.36
N HIS A 215 -11.05 14.72 -3.04
CA HIS A 215 -12.32 14.31 -2.45
C HIS A 215 -12.64 12.82 -2.62
N THR A 216 -11.94 12.10 -3.51
CA THR A 216 -12.16 10.64 -3.66
C THR A 216 -11.00 9.78 -3.18
N ILE A 217 -9.84 10.38 -2.92
CA ILE A 217 -8.63 9.67 -2.49
C ILE A 217 -8.23 10.14 -1.09
N GLY A 218 -7.96 9.19 -0.20
CA GLY A 218 -7.52 9.44 1.16
C GLY A 218 -6.18 10.17 1.29
N ASN A 219 -5.68 10.22 2.52
CA ASN A 219 -4.50 11.02 2.88
C ASN A 219 -3.18 10.52 2.29
N TYR A 220 -3.14 9.25 1.88
CA TYR A 220 -1.95 8.60 1.35
C TYR A 220 -2.22 8.05 -0.04
N VAL A 221 -1.24 8.24 -0.92
CA VAL A 221 -1.10 7.49 -2.17
C VAL A 221 0.21 6.74 -2.10
N ALA A 222 0.15 5.40 -2.13
CA ALA A 222 1.34 4.55 -2.17
C ALA A 222 1.53 3.97 -3.56
N VAL A 223 2.76 3.92 -4.06
CA VAL A 223 3.05 3.42 -5.39
C VAL A 223 4.25 2.47 -5.35
N VAL A 224 3.98 1.21 -5.68
CA VAL A 224 5.03 0.18 -5.82
C VAL A 224 5.55 0.21 -7.25
N SER A 225 6.87 0.14 -7.43
CA SER A 225 7.55 0.16 -8.72
C SER A 225 8.19 -1.20 -9.00
N LEU A 226 7.90 -1.81 -10.15
CA LEU A 226 8.37 -3.14 -10.57
C LEU A 226 9.04 -3.09 -11.94
N GLY A 227 9.89 -4.06 -12.23
CA GLY A 227 10.63 -4.22 -13.49
C GLY A 227 11.78 -3.22 -13.64
N SER A 228 11.47 -1.93 -13.71
CA SER A 228 12.44 -0.84 -13.85
C SER A 228 12.11 0.31 -12.91
N GLY A 229 13.15 1.08 -12.54
CA GLY A 229 12.97 2.39 -11.96
C GLY A 229 12.60 3.44 -13.01
N VAL A 230 12.31 4.66 -12.54
CA VAL A 230 11.96 5.79 -13.41
C VAL A 230 12.30 7.13 -12.76
N GLY A 231 12.70 8.10 -13.57
CA GLY A 231 12.75 9.51 -13.17
C GLY A 231 11.35 10.11 -13.07
N MET A 232 11.00 10.63 -11.89
CA MET A 232 9.73 11.25 -11.59
C MET A 232 9.93 12.73 -11.27
N ASP A 233 9.06 13.57 -11.82
CA ASP A 233 9.11 15.02 -11.64
C ASP A 233 8.00 15.46 -10.68
N PHE A 234 8.37 16.26 -9.68
CA PHE A 234 7.50 16.92 -8.73
C PHE A 234 7.56 18.43 -8.95
N TYR A 235 6.40 19.08 -9.06
CA TYR A 235 6.28 20.51 -9.30
C TYR A 235 5.51 21.15 -8.16
N GLU A 236 6.17 22.06 -7.45
CA GLU A 236 5.55 22.92 -6.46
C GLU A 236 4.63 23.92 -7.18
N LEU A 237 3.37 23.99 -6.75
CA LEU A 237 2.41 24.94 -7.27
C LEU A 237 2.26 26.14 -6.33
N GLN A 238 2.11 27.32 -6.93
CA GLN A 238 1.65 28.51 -6.24
C GLN A 238 0.36 29.01 -6.92
N LEU A 239 -0.64 29.32 -6.10
CA LEU A 239 -1.84 30.03 -6.55
C LEU A 239 -1.48 31.50 -6.77
N SER A 240 -1.74 32.01 -7.98
CA SER A 240 -1.61 33.43 -8.28
C SER A 240 -2.93 34.18 -8.07
N ASP A 241 -2.85 35.50 -7.95
CA ASP A 241 -4.01 36.40 -7.75
C ASP A 241 -5.11 36.22 -8.82
N SER A 242 -4.72 35.81 -10.02
CA SER A 242 -5.62 35.47 -11.13
C SER A 242 -6.33 34.11 -10.99
N LYS A 243 -6.29 33.46 -9.83
CA LYS A 243 -6.79 32.09 -9.58
C LYS A 243 -6.22 31.06 -10.56
N SER A 244 -4.97 31.25 -10.98
CA SER A 244 -4.25 30.32 -11.84
C SER A 244 -3.08 29.69 -11.09
N PHE A 245 -2.72 28.46 -11.44
CA PHE A 245 -1.61 27.76 -10.81
C PHE A 245 -0.33 27.94 -11.61
N LYS A 246 0.71 28.51 -10.96
CA LYS A 246 2.05 28.62 -11.54
C LYS A 246 2.95 27.56 -10.93
N LYS A 247 3.74 26.90 -11.77
CA LYS A 247 4.81 26.00 -11.33
C LYS A 247 5.99 26.84 -10.88
N GLN A 248 6.32 26.78 -9.60
CA GLN A 248 7.45 27.52 -9.06
C GLN A 248 8.75 26.74 -9.25
N LYS A 249 8.83 25.57 -8.62
CA LYS A 249 10.04 24.78 -8.56
C LYS A 249 9.76 23.36 -9.03
N LYS A 250 10.71 22.82 -9.77
CA LYS A 250 10.72 21.42 -10.21
C LYS A 250 11.80 20.67 -9.44
N HIS A 251 11.43 19.50 -8.94
CA HIS A 251 12.32 18.51 -8.35
C HIS A 251 12.20 17.20 -9.12
N SER A 252 13.33 16.69 -9.62
CA SER A 252 13.39 15.38 -10.29
C SER A 252 14.09 14.38 -9.39
N ILE A 253 13.49 13.21 -9.20
CA ILE A 253 14.09 12.12 -8.42
C ILE A 253 14.02 10.81 -9.18
N TYR A 254 14.89 9.87 -8.84
CA TYR A 254 14.80 8.50 -9.33
C TYR A 254 14.01 7.63 -8.35
N ILE A 255 12.97 6.95 -8.84
CA ILE A 255 12.25 5.91 -8.11
C ILE A 255 12.82 4.56 -8.52
N PRO A 256 13.48 3.80 -7.63
CA PRO A 256 14.05 2.49 -7.97
C PRO A 256 13.00 1.41 -8.26
N LYS A 257 13.39 0.33 -8.96
CA LYS A 257 12.58 -0.89 -9.00
C LYS A 257 12.48 -1.52 -7.60
N ASN A 258 11.48 -2.35 -7.38
CA ASN A 258 11.23 -3.07 -6.13
C ASN A 258 11.19 -2.15 -4.90
N SER A 259 10.74 -0.92 -5.12
CA SER A 259 10.56 0.12 -4.10
C SER A 259 9.09 0.50 -3.99
N VAL A 260 8.73 1.14 -2.88
CA VAL A 260 7.46 1.86 -2.73
C VAL A 260 7.77 3.30 -2.36
N TYR A 261 7.06 4.24 -2.98
CA TYR A 261 7.02 5.61 -2.48
C TYR A 261 5.62 5.97 -2.01
N THR A 262 5.52 6.85 -1.02
CA THR A 262 4.26 7.39 -0.52
C THR A 262 4.23 8.89 -0.68
N MET A 263 3.07 9.39 -1.08
CA MET A 263 2.75 10.81 -1.13
C MET A 263 1.70 11.09 -0.06
N SER A 264 2.02 12.02 0.84
CA SER A 264 1.12 12.58 1.83
C SER A 264 1.29 14.09 1.92
N SER A 265 0.46 14.76 2.72
CA SER A 265 0.59 16.19 3.02
C SER A 265 0.76 17.03 1.73
N ASN A 266 1.74 17.94 1.69
CA ASN A 266 1.92 18.87 0.58
C ASN A 266 2.17 18.13 -0.74
N ILE A 267 2.97 17.06 -0.73
CA ILE A 267 3.27 16.29 -1.95
C ILE A 267 2.00 15.68 -2.57
N ARG A 268 1.04 15.26 -1.73
CA ARG A 268 -0.22 14.66 -2.20
C ARG A 268 -1.27 15.69 -2.62
N TYR A 269 -1.27 16.88 -2.00
CA TYR A 269 -2.37 17.83 -2.12
C TYR A 269 -2.04 19.13 -2.88
N CYS A 270 -0.79 19.56 -2.95
CA CYS A 270 -0.46 20.84 -3.61
C CYS A 270 0.73 20.77 -4.57
N TRP A 271 1.28 19.57 -4.81
CA TRP A 271 2.34 19.35 -5.77
C TRP A 271 1.85 18.49 -6.92
N GLN A 272 2.16 18.90 -8.15
CA GLN A 272 1.95 18.03 -9.30
C GLN A 272 3.08 17.01 -9.40
N HIS A 273 2.72 15.77 -9.70
CA HIS A 273 3.69 14.72 -9.99
C HIS A 273 3.47 14.14 -11.38
N GLY A 274 4.56 13.69 -12.03
CA GLY A 274 4.45 13.12 -13.37
C GLY A 274 5.71 12.39 -13.83
N ILE A 275 5.55 11.61 -14.90
CA ILE A 275 6.63 10.91 -15.59
C ILE A 275 6.74 11.52 -16.98
N LYS A 276 7.80 12.27 -17.26
CA LYS A 276 8.01 12.88 -18.58
C LYS A 276 8.13 11.80 -19.66
N LYS A 277 7.57 12.00 -20.86
CA LYS A 277 7.76 11.12 -22.04
C LYS A 277 9.20 11.25 -22.54
N ARG A 278 10.04 10.23 -22.27
CA ARG A 278 11.47 10.17 -22.67
C ARG A 278 12.00 8.74 -22.59
N TYR A 279 13.14 8.48 -23.24
CA TYR A 279 13.82 7.18 -23.23
C TYR A 279 14.91 7.07 -22.15
N THR A 280 15.41 8.20 -21.65
CA THR A 280 16.44 8.27 -20.60
C THR A 280 16.04 9.30 -19.55
N ASP A 281 16.42 9.05 -18.30
CA ASP A 281 16.31 10.01 -17.20
C ASP A 281 17.69 10.64 -16.94
N ASN A 282 17.72 11.95 -16.71
CA ASN A 282 18.89 12.64 -16.17
C ASN A 282 18.53 13.06 -14.74
N ILE A 283 19.19 12.44 -13.76
CA ILE A 283 18.99 12.68 -12.32
C ILE A 283 20.34 13.09 -11.74
N ASP A 284 20.47 14.36 -11.38
CA ASP A 284 21.69 14.98 -10.85
C ASP A 284 22.95 14.66 -11.70
N GLY A 285 22.80 14.72 -13.04
CA GLY A 285 23.88 14.47 -14.01
C GLY A 285 24.01 13.01 -14.45
N ASN A 286 23.36 12.07 -13.76
CA ASN A 286 23.41 10.65 -14.11
C ASN A 286 22.36 10.30 -15.16
N ILE A 287 22.80 9.79 -16.31
CA ILE A 287 21.93 9.32 -17.39
C ILE A 287 21.55 7.87 -17.14
N ILE A 288 20.26 7.62 -16.95
CA ILE A 288 19.69 6.29 -16.68
C ILE A 288 18.78 5.92 -17.84
N LYS A 289 19.03 4.78 -18.48
CA LYS A 289 18.16 4.28 -19.56
C LYS A 289 16.85 3.74 -18.97
N ARG A 290 15.72 4.08 -19.58
CA ARG A 290 14.42 3.52 -19.18
C ARG A 290 14.21 2.15 -19.80
N HIS A 291 13.64 1.27 -19.00
CA HIS A 291 13.13 -0.03 -19.42
C HIS A 291 11.65 -0.12 -19.07
N ARG A 292 11.03 -1.27 -19.36
CA ARG A 292 9.64 -1.55 -18.98
C ARG A 292 9.48 -1.39 -17.46
N ARG A 293 8.55 -0.53 -17.05
CA ARG A 293 8.18 -0.32 -15.66
C ARG A 293 6.70 -0.62 -15.49
N VAL A 294 6.38 -1.43 -14.49
CA VAL A 294 5.01 -1.61 -14.01
C VAL A 294 4.89 -0.94 -12.65
N SER A 295 3.80 -0.22 -12.40
CA SER A 295 3.54 0.34 -11.08
C SER A 295 2.14 0.08 -10.58
N LEU A 296 2.05 -0.32 -9.31
CA LEU A 296 0.79 -0.48 -8.59
C LEU A 296 0.58 0.79 -7.78
N THR A 297 -0.40 1.60 -8.16
CA THR A 297 -0.83 2.75 -7.37
C THR A 297 -1.96 2.31 -6.44
N LEU A 298 -1.74 2.34 -5.14
CA LEU A 298 -2.65 1.90 -4.09
C LEU A 298 -3.21 3.11 -3.34
N ARG A 299 -4.54 3.22 -3.31
CA ARG A 299 -5.26 4.34 -2.72
C ARG A 299 -6.40 3.83 -1.83
N LYS A 300 -6.71 4.60 -0.79
CA LYS A 300 -7.96 4.45 -0.04
C LYS A 300 -9.03 5.33 -0.70
N TYR A 301 -10.10 4.72 -1.18
CA TYR A 301 -11.31 5.42 -1.56
C TYR A 301 -11.94 6.06 -0.34
N ILE A 302 -12.27 7.33 -0.47
CA ILE A 302 -13.10 8.05 0.48
C ILE A 302 -14.34 8.53 -0.26
N LYS A 303 -15.51 8.32 0.36
CA LYS A 303 -16.75 8.89 -0.14
C LYS A 303 -16.79 10.37 0.28
N GLY A 304 -16.06 11.21 -0.43
CA GLY A 304 -16.08 12.64 -0.20
C GLY A 304 -17.26 13.31 -0.89
N ASP A 305 -17.79 14.32 -0.22
CA ASP A 305 -18.75 15.25 -0.81
C ASP A 305 -18.00 16.11 -1.86
N LEU A 306 -18.49 16.10 -3.10
CA LEU A 306 -17.97 16.93 -4.20
C LEU A 306 -17.99 18.42 -3.84
N GLU A 307 -18.88 18.85 -2.95
CA GLU A 307 -19.03 20.25 -2.55
C GLU A 307 -18.25 20.60 -1.28
N LYS A 308 -17.93 19.62 -0.42
CA LYS A 308 -17.41 19.84 0.95
C LYS A 308 -16.23 18.95 1.31
N CYS A 309 -15.23 18.85 0.44
CA CYS A 309 -13.95 18.25 0.83
C CYS A 309 -13.37 18.99 2.05
N SER A 310 -13.08 18.24 3.11
CA SER A 310 -12.54 18.70 4.39
C SER A 310 -11.01 18.72 4.44
N CYS A 311 -10.33 18.61 3.30
CA CYS A 311 -8.87 18.70 3.26
C CYS A 311 -8.41 20.12 3.63
N ASN A 312 -7.27 20.23 4.31
CA ASN A 312 -6.70 21.53 4.69
C ASN A 312 -6.07 22.30 3.50
N TYR A 313 -6.16 21.77 2.28
CA TYR A 313 -5.53 22.29 1.06
C TYR A 313 -6.58 22.89 0.12
N HIS A 314 -7.39 23.81 0.64
CA HIS A 314 -8.55 24.36 -0.07
C HIS A 314 -8.20 24.94 -1.44
N ASP A 315 -7.08 25.65 -1.53
CA ASP A 315 -6.61 26.34 -2.75
C ASP A 315 -6.25 25.38 -3.89
N PHE A 316 -6.02 24.10 -3.59
CA PHE A 316 -5.61 23.08 -4.56
C PHE A 316 -6.65 21.96 -4.68
N CYS A 317 -7.81 22.13 -4.05
CA CYS A 317 -8.83 21.09 -3.97
C CYS A 317 -9.70 21.05 -5.22
N ASP A 318 -9.75 19.90 -5.88
CA ASP A 318 -10.56 19.66 -7.09
C ASP A 318 -12.08 19.74 -6.82
N SER A 319 -12.49 19.55 -5.57
CA SER A 319 -13.88 19.77 -5.12
C SER A 319 -14.27 21.26 -5.11
N ARG A 320 -13.29 22.17 -4.92
CA ARG A 320 -13.50 23.63 -4.87
C ARG A 320 -13.13 24.32 -6.17
N PHE A 321 -12.18 23.74 -6.90
CA PHE A 321 -11.73 24.21 -8.20
C PHE A 321 -11.88 23.09 -9.25
N PRO A 322 -13.10 22.86 -9.77
CA PRO A 322 -13.36 21.86 -10.81
C PRO A 322 -12.41 21.91 -12.02
N LEU A 323 -11.86 23.09 -12.34
CA LEU A 323 -10.88 23.30 -13.40
C LEU A 323 -9.61 22.45 -13.22
N LEU A 324 -9.24 22.09 -11.99
CA LEU A 324 -8.14 21.15 -11.71
C LEU A 324 -8.40 19.74 -12.25
N ARG A 325 -9.66 19.38 -12.51
CA ARG A 325 -10.05 18.11 -13.15
C ARG A 325 -9.85 18.14 -14.67
N GLN A 326 -9.84 19.32 -15.30
CA GLN A 326 -9.80 19.43 -16.76
C GLN A 326 -8.51 18.83 -17.34
N LEU A 327 -8.67 18.05 -18.41
CA LEU A 327 -7.56 17.55 -19.21
C LEU A 327 -6.88 18.75 -19.89
N PRO A 328 -5.54 18.84 -19.91
CA PRO A 328 -4.91 19.68 -20.91
C PRO A 328 -5.32 19.12 -22.29
N ASP A 329 -5.67 20.00 -23.24
CA ASP A 329 -6.21 19.69 -24.58
C ASP A 329 -5.34 18.74 -25.46
N ARG A 330 -4.24 18.18 -24.94
CA ARG A 330 -3.23 17.42 -25.69
C ARG A 330 -3.10 15.95 -25.24
N LEU A 331 -4.20 15.29 -24.92
CA LEU A 331 -4.22 13.86 -24.58
C LEU A 331 -5.29 13.05 -25.33
N ILE A 332 -5.63 13.45 -26.56
CA ILE A 332 -6.14 12.52 -27.59
C ILE A 332 -4.95 12.11 -28.46
#